data_AF-A0A8J6GXT7-F1
#
_entry.id   AF-A0A8J6GXT7-F1
#
_cell.length_a   1.000
_cell.length_b   1.000
_cell.length_c   1.000
_cell.angle_alpha   90.00
_cell.angle_beta   90.00
_cell.angle_gamma   90.00
#
_symmetry.space_group_name_H-M   'P 1'
#
loop_
_entity.id
_entity.type
_entity.pdbx_description
1 polymer ?
#
loop_
_entity_poly.entity_id
_entity_poly.type
_entity_poly.pdbx_seq_one_letter_code
_entity_poly.pdbx_strand_id
1 'polypeptide(L)'
;MLPGSPRQRFGRRWPPSCGQDVLGGRGESTAPGQVCGSGAGDTGRETKPGRSGEAVVSLRGSGPRVAPGTACVKCEVHDPAKKSSIVSGARLRWEIQDEELQRFCTRVTKLLQESPGPAAVDALQRLFLIVSATKYPRRLEKVCMDLLQNTLCSPTNPEQLQVLCAAILREMSPFDDLALSCDHTQNTRQLSLVTSVLLAQGDRKGEISCLSQRIFKILENRQPEGPSVRHLLPVLTKIIGLAPGTLVEDQTNLLSRRLVDWLRYASIQQGLPYSGGFFSTPRTRQPGPITEVDGAVASDFFTVLSTGQHFTEDQWLNMQAFSMLRKWLLHSGPEDPGSPDADDRSELEGSTLSVLSAASTASRLLPPRERLREVAFEYCQRLLEQSNRRALRKGDSDLQKACLVEAVLVLDVLCRQDPSFLYRTLSCLKALHRRLGEDPGSERALVPLAQFFLNHGEAATVDAEAIYQHLLSRLPSERFYSPTLAFEVTHFCTRNLAQFDPHFLSLLRLSFPSLFKASVNFFGGGSRPSPLFS
;
A
#
# COMPACT_ATOMS: atom_id res chain seq x y z
N MET A 1 -44.08 -9.91 -44.33
CA MET A 1 -43.74 -9.25 -45.61
C MET A 1 -42.24 -9.47 -45.85
N LEU A 2 -41.92 -10.26 -46.88
CA LEU A 2 -40.59 -10.53 -47.46
C LEU A 2 -40.16 -9.36 -48.38
N PRO A 3 -38.95 -9.31 -49.02
CA PRO A 3 -37.94 -10.36 -49.28
C PRO A 3 -36.48 -9.91 -48.98
N GLY A 4 -35.36 -10.63 -49.18
CA GLY A 4 -35.03 -11.89 -49.85
C GLY A 4 -33.50 -12.16 -49.77
N SER A 5 -33.14 -13.44 -49.86
CA SER A 5 -31.84 -14.14 -49.83
C SER A 5 -30.86 -13.73 -50.99
N PRO A 6 -29.61 -14.28 -51.20
CA PRO A 6 -29.16 -15.63 -50.85
C PRO A 6 -27.67 -15.92 -50.49
N ARG A 7 -27.52 -17.18 -50.05
CA ARG A 7 -26.33 -18.02 -49.82
C ARG A 7 -25.27 -17.99 -50.93
N GLN A 8 -24.01 -18.24 -50.56
CA GLN A 8 -23.18 -19.26 -51.24
C GLN A 8 -22.11 -19.87 -50.31
N ARG A 9 -22.04 -21.21 -50.36
CA ARG A 9 -21.03 -22.08 -49.76
C ARG A 9 -19.84 -22.21 -50.72
N PHE A 10 -18.63 -22.27 -50.21
CA PHE A 10 -17.58 -23.13 -50.77
C PHE A 10 -16.78 -23.77 -49.63
N GLY A 11 -16.84 -25.10 -49.57
CA GLY A 11 -15.91 -25.90 -48.77
C GLY A 11 -14.71 -26.29 -49.63
N ARG A 12 -13.57 -26.46 -48.99
CA ARG A 12 -12.59 -27.48 -49.38
C ARG A 12 -12.11 -28.23 -48.14
N ARG A 13 -12.04 -29.54 -48.34
CA ARG A 13 -11.76 -30.62 -47.41
C ARG A 13 -10.30 -31.06 -47.61
N TRP A 14 -9.60 -31.37 -46.50
CA TRP A 14 -8.70 -32.53 -46.27
C TRP A 14 -7.28 -32.50 -46.91
N PRO A 15 -6.29 -33.34 -46.45
CA PRO A 15 -5.97 -33.83 -45.09
C PRO A 15 -4.42 -34.03 -44.86
N PRO A 16 -3.86 -35.09 -44.20
CA PRO A 16 -2.87 -34.94 -43.11
C PRO A 16 -1.51 -35.64 -43.38
N SER A 17 -0.70 -35.75 -42.32
CA SER A 17 0.31 -36.81 -42.07
C SER A 17 1.75 -36.62 -42.59
N CYS A 18 2.68 -37.03 -41.69
CA CYS A 18 4.10 -37.42 -41.80
C CYS A 18 4.95 -36.57 -40.85
N GLY A 19 5.54 -37.05 -39.75
CA GLY A 19 5.97 -38.40 -39.42
C GLY A 19 7.37 -38.65 -40.00
N GLN A 20 8.42 -38.42 -39.21
CA GLN A 20 9.64 -39.24 -39.22
C GLN A 20 10.56 -38.92 -38.03
N ASP A 21 10.90 -40.00 -37.34
CA ASP A 21 11.94 -40.19 -36.33
C ASP A 21 13.36 -39.91 -36.86
N VAL A 22 14.35 -39.89 -35.95
CA VAL A 22 15.50 -40.84 -35.93
C VAL A 22 16.78 -40.23 -35.28
N LEU A 23 17.36 -41.02 -34.35
CA LEU A 23 18.70 -41.00 -33.71
C LEU A 23 18.97 -39.93 -32.63
N GLY A 24 19.42 -40.24 -31.41
CA GLY A 24 20.12 -41.41 -30.90
C GLY A 24 21.45 -40.96 -30.26
N GLY A 25 21.65 -41.21 -28.96
CA GLY A 25 22.91 -40.88 -28.28
C GLY A 25 22.92 -41.18 -26.79
N ARG A 26 23.22 -42.44 -26.45
CA ARG A 26 23.60 -42.91 -25.11
C ARG A 26 24.95 -42.33 -24.69
N GLY A 27 25.15 -42.18 -23.39
CA GLY A 27 26.46 -42.00 -22.76
C GLY A 27 26.36 -42.21 -21.25
N GLU A 28 26.65 -43.44 -20.82
CA GLU A 28 26.77 -43.90 -19.44
C GLU A 28 28.03 -43.39 -18.72
N SER A 29 28.07 -43.67 -17.41
CA SER A 29 29.27 -43.81 -16.56
C SER A 29 29.72 -42.50 -15.86
N THR A 30 30.02 -42.42 -14.56
CA THR A 30 30.54 -43.43 -13.61
C THR A 30 30.40 -42.89 -12.18
N ALA A 31 30.00 -43.73 -11.21
CA ALA A 31 30.33 -43.59 -9.78
C ALA A 31 31.82 -43.99 -9.57
N PRO A 32 32.51 -43.80 -8.41
CA PRO A 32 32.17 -44.27 -7.05
C PRO A 32 32.42 -43.17 -5.97
N GLY A 33 32.19 -43.26 -4.66
CA GLY A 33 32.00 -44.37 -3.72
C GLY A 33 33.05 -44.26 -2.59
N GLN A 34 32.58 -44.17 -1.34
CA GLN A 34 33.28 -44.38 -0.04
C GLN A 34 34.30 -43.29 0.39
N VAL A 35 34.43 -42.93 1.68
CA VAL A 35 34.83 -43.75 2.85
C VAL A 35 34.42 -43.07 4.18
N CYS A 36 34.07 -43.90 5.17
CA CYS A 36 33.81 -43.59 6.58
C CYS A 36 35.03 -43.11 7.37
N GLY A 37 34.81 -42.36 8.46
CA GLY A 37 35.84 -42.12 9.48
C GLY A 37 35.24 -41.62 10.80
N SER A 38 35.08 -42.54 11.75
CA SER A 38 34.76 -42.29 13.15
C SER A 38 35.97 -41.73 13.91
N GLY A 39 35.74 -40.90 14.94
CA GLY A 39 36.78 -40.48 15.89
C GLY A 39 36.19 -39.81 17.12
N ALA A 40 36.14 -40.55 18.22
CA ALA A 40 35.76 -40.10 19.56
C ALA A 40 36.86 -39.22 20.19
N GLY A 41 36.48 -38.38 21.16
CA GLY A 41 37.42 -37.56 21.92
C GLY A 41 36.74 -36.75 23.02
N ASP A 42 36.49 -37.43 24.13
CA ASP A 42 36.02 -36.95 25.42
C ASP A 42 37.02 -35.96 26.07
N THR A 43 36.55 -34.97 26.83
CA THR A 43 37.17 -34.46 28.08
C THR A 43 36.39 -33.27 28.67
N GLY A 44 35.75 -33.55 29.81
CA GLY A 44 35.80 -32.81 31.09
C GLY A 44 35.59 -31.28 31.12
N ARG A 45 34.55 -30.75 31.76
CA ARG A 45 34.25 -30.66 33.22
C ARG A 45 34.48 -29.23 33.75
N GLU A 46 33.37 -28.66 34.26
CA GLU A 46 33.24 -27.74 35.40
C GLU A 46 34.15 -26.50 35.53
N THR A 47 33.55 -25.30 35.52
CA THR A 47 33.29 -24.48 36.75
C THR A 47 32.89 -23.03 36.40
N LYS A 48 31.79 -22.57 37.01
CA LYS A 48 31.48 -21.16 37.37
C LYS A 48 31.85 -21.00 38.88
N PRO A 49 31.71 -19.85 39.59
CA PRO A 49 31.39 -18.45 39.21
C PRO A 49 32.24 -17.38 39.99
N GLY A 50 31.92 -16.09 39.79
CA GLY A 50 32.21 -14.97 40.72
C GLY A 50 33.43 -14.13 40.30
N ARG A 51 33.45 -12.80 40.36
CA ARG A 51 32.82 -11.84 41.28
C ARG A 51 32.81 -10.44 40.64
N SER A 52 31.77 -9.68 40.98
CA SER A 52 31.73 -8.22 41.24
C SER A 52 32.97 -7.36 40.99
N GLY A 53 32.76 -6.23 40.30
CA GLY A 53 33.66 -5.07 40.33
C GLY A 53 32.97 -3.86 39.70
N GLU A 54 32.45 -2.98 40.54
CA GLU A 54 31.89 -1.69 40.17
C GLU A 54 32.95 -0.69 39.68
N ALA A 55 32.43 0.28 38.93
CA ALA A 55 32.79 1.70 38.95
C ALA A 55 33.80 2.27 37.95
N VAL A 56 33.44 3.50 37.58
CA VAL A 56 34.25 4.62 37.08
C VAL A 56 34.27 4.83 35.56
N VAL A 57 33.23 5.55 35.14
CA VAL A 57 33.23 6.72 34.24
C VAL A 57 34.63 7.18 33.79
N SER A 58 34.87 7.17 32.48
CA SER A 58 35.86 8.05 31.85
C SER A 58 35.25 8.74 30.63
N LEU A 59 35.17 10.08 30.73
CA LEU A 59 34.77 11.03 29.71
C LEU A 59 35.99 11.47 28.91
N ARG A 60 35.82 11.50 27.58
CA ARG A 60 36.55 12.19 26.48
C ARG A 60 36.86 11.15 25.41
N GLY A 61 36.42 11.26 24.16
CA GLY A 61 35.96 12.41 23.39
C GLY A 61 36.66 12.33 22.04
N SER A 62 35.93 12.05 20.96
CA SER A 62 36.39 12.26 19.57
C SER A 62 35.18 12.22 18.65
N GLY A 63 35.02 13.27 17.86
CA GLY A 63 33.84 13.57 17.05
C GLY A 63 33.60 12.69 15.82
N PRO A 64 32.63 13.11 14.98
CA PRO A 64 31.88 12.23 14.10
C PRO A 64 32.60 12.01 12.76
N ARG A 65 32.50 10.79 12.22
CA ARG A 65 32.79 10.53 10.80
C ARG A 65 31.50 10.27 10.05
N VAL A 66 31.19 11.24 9.21
CA VAL A 66 30.20 11.23 8.14
C VAL A 66 30.63 10.24 7.05
N ALA A 67 29.69 9.45 6.56
CA ALA A 67 29.74 8.78 5.26
C ALA A 67 28.36 8.94 4.57
N PRO A 68 28.31 8.95 3.23
CA PRO A 68 27.35 9.76 2.49
C PRO A 68 26.13 8.97 1.97
N GLY A 69 25.05 9.71 1.70
CA GLY A 69 24.32 9.52 0.45
C GLY A 69 23.08 8.62 0.46
N THR A 70 22.13 8.82 1.38
CA THR A 70 20.71 8.67 1.03
C THR A 70 19.95 9.70 1.85
N ALA A 71 19.51 10.78 1.20
CA ALA A 71 18.65 11.78 1.82
C ALA A 71 17.28 11.15 2.08
N CYS A 72 17.19 10.35 3.14
CA CYS A 72 15.95 10.08 3.83
C CYS A 72 15.55 11.42 4.45
N VAL A 73 14.53 12.07 3.90
CA VAL A 73 13.89 13.20 4.56
C VAL A 73 13.38 12.66 5.89
N LYS A 74 14.17 12.92 6.93
CA LYS A 74 13.84 12.64 8.32
C LYS A 74 12.63 13.51 8.65
N CYS A 75 11.44 12.95 8.50
CA CYS A 75 10.23 13.52 9.09
C CYS A 75 10.36 13.36 10.61
N GLU A 76 11.15 14.24 11.24
CA GLU A 76 11.02 14.48 12.66
C GLU A 76 9.58 14.88 12.94
N VAL A 77 8.98 14.21 13.92
CA VAL A 77 7.64 14.48 14.45
C VAL A 77 7.69 15.86 15.10
N HIS A 78 7.59 16.89 14.27
CA HIS A 78 7.37 18.25 14.69
C HIS A 78 5.89 18.43 14.98
N ASP A 79 5.62 18.62 16.27
CA ASP A 79 4.44 19.16 16.91
C ASP A 79 3.40 19.79 15.93
N PRO A 80 2.21 19.19 15.75
CA PRO A 80 1.21 19.68 14.80
C PRO A 80 0.69 21.08 15.13
N ALA A 81 0.84 21.53 16.39
CA ALA A 81 0.50 22.89 16.80
C ALA A 81 1.43 23.94 16.15
N LYS A 82 2.73 23.63 15.98
CA LYS A 82 3.71 24.51 15.32
C LYS A 82 3.54 24.56 13.81
N LYS A 83 3.11 23.47 13.16
CA LYS A 83 2.74 23.51 11.73
C LYS A 83 1.51 24.38 11.51
N SER A 84 0.53 24.34 12.39
CA SER A 84 -0.65 25.19 12.26
C SER A 84 -0.29 26.67 12.40
N SER A 85 0.60 27.05 13.33
CA SER A 85 1.00 28.46 13.55
C SER A 85 1.98 28.98 12.48
N ILE A 86 2.85 28.13 11.93
CA ILE A 86 3.74 28.50 10.82
C ILE A 86 2.96 28.60 9.50
N VAL A 87 1.99 27.69 9.25
CA VAL A 87 1.14 27.74 8.06
C VAL A 87 0.09 28.86 8.15
N SER A 88 -0.45 29.17 9.34
CA SER A 88 -1.34 30.33 9.52
C SER A 88 -0.60 31.66 9.53
N GLY A 89 0.64 31.70 10.06
CA GLY A 89 1.53 32.87 9.95
C GLY A 89 2.07 33.11 8.53
N ALA A 90 2.29 32.06 7.74
CA ALA A 90 2.69 32.16 6.34
C ALA A 90 1.51 32.41 5.39
N ARG A 91 0.29 31.96 5.73
CA ARG A 91 -0.94 32.23 4.95
C ARG A 91 -1.31 33.71 4.87
N LEU A 92 -0.78 34.55 5.77
CA LEU A 92 -1.10 35.97 5.85
C LEU A 92 -0.03 36.89 5.22
N ARG A 93 1.01 36.36 4.55
CA ARG A 93 2.18 37.20 4.18
C ARG A 93 2.79 37.02 2.78
N TRP A 94 2.14 36.32 1.85
CA TRP A 94 2.66 36.18 0.47
C TRP A 94 1.60 36.49 -0.58
N GLU A 95 1.16 37.75 -0.66
CA GLU A 95 0.61 38.29 -1.91
C GLU A 95 1.78 38.66 -2.84
N ILE A 96 2.46 37.64 -3.38
CA ILE A 96 3.44 37.87 -4.45
C ILE A 96 2.68 38.42 -5.66
N GLN A 97 3.07 39.57 -6.20
CA GLN A 97 2.43 40.13 -7.38
C GLN A 97 2.78 39.31 -8.63
N ASP A 98 1.92 39.31 -9.65
CA ASP A 98 2.14 38.50 -10.86
C ASP A 98 3.44 38.89 -11.58
N GLU A 99 3.85 40.15 -11.53
CA GLU A 99 5.12 40.64 -12.07
C GLU A 99 6.34 40.04 -11.35
N GLU A 100 6.27 39.87 -10.04
CA GLU A 100 7.33 39.25 -9.25
C GLU A 100 7.44 37.76 -9.54
N LEU A 101 6.29 37.11 -9.75
CA LEU A 101 6.24 35.72 -10.19
C LEU A 101 6.86 35.56 -11.58
N GLN A 102 6.57 36.45 -12.52
CA GLN A 102 7.19 36.45 -13.86
C GLN A 102 8.71 36.62 -13.79
N ARG A 103 9.22 37.59 -13.01
CA ARG A 103 10.67 37.75 -12.77
C ARG A 103 11.29 36.52 -12.13
N PHE A 104 10.56 35.83 -11.27
CA PHE A 104 11.02 34.59 -10.66
C PHE A 104 11.02 33.42 -11.65
N CYS A 105 9.98 33.27 -12.48
CA CYS A 105 9.88 32.27 -13.53
C CYS A 105 10.98 32.42 -14.60
N THR A 106 11.30 33.65 -15.00
CA THR A 106 12.41 33.93 -15.93
C THR A 106 13.76 33.54 -15.33
N ARG A 107 13.97 33.76 -14.03
CA ARG A 107 15.17 33.26 -13.32
C ARG A 107 15.23 31.73 -13.26
N VAL A 108 14.11 31.06 -12.95
CA VAL A 108 14.03 29.59 -12.95
C VAL A 108 14.35 29.03 -14.34
N THR A 109 13.79 29.64 -15.38
CA THR A 109 14.01 29.30 -16.80
C THR A 109 15.51 29.34 -17.14
N LYS A 110 16.22 30.42 -16.77
CA LYS A 110 17.67 30.53 -17.00
C LYS A 110 18.45 29.43 -16.26
N LEU A 111 18.12 29.18 -14.99
CA LEU A 111 18.80 28.17 -14.19
C LEU A 111 18.60 26.73 -14.71
N LEU A 112 17.45 26.44 -15.32
CA LEU A 112 17.19 25.15 -15.96
C LEU A 112 17.94 24.99 -17.29
N GLN A 113 18.24 26.09 -17.98
CA GLN A 113 18.96 26.07 -19.25
C GLN A 113 20.49 25.99 -19.10
N GLU A 114 21.08 26.70 -18.13
CA GLU A 114 22.53 26.92 -18.07
C GLU A 114 23.32 25.80 -17.38
N SER A 115 22.67 24.98 -16.55
CA SER A 115 23.07 23.65 -16.08
C SER A 115 22.37 23.40 -14.74
N PRO A 116 21.55 22.34 -14.63
CA PRO A 116 20.74 22.10 -13.45
C PRO A 116 21.60 21.75 -12.22
N GLY A 117 21.89 22.74 -11.37
CA GLY A 117 22.64 22.60 -10.12
C GLY A 117 21.79 22.78 -8.85
N PRO A 118 22.43 22.86 -7.66
CA PRO A 118 21.74 23.07 -6.39
C PRO A 118 20.89 24.35 -6.33
N ALA A 119 21.31 25.40 -7.05
CA ALA A 119 20.57 26.65 -7.17
C ALA A 119 19.24 26.48 -7.92
N ALA A 120 19.19 25.59 -8.93
CA ALA A 120 17.96 25.26 -9.64
C ALA A 120 16.99 24.51 -8.72
N VAL A 121 17.50 23.61 -7.87
CA VAL A 121 16.71 22.89 -6.87
C VAL A 121 16.07 23.86 -5.87
N ASP A 122 16.83 24.78 -5.28
CA ASP A 122 16.30 25.78 -4.34
C ASP A 122 15.25 26.68 -5.01
N ALA A 123 15.52 27.11 -6.25
CA ALA A 123 14.57 27.93 -7.00
C ALA A 123 13.25 27.18 -7.29
N LEU A 124 13.31 25.90 -7.67
CA LEU A 124 12.12 25.07 -7.87
C LEU A 124 11.38 24.75 -6.57
N GLN A 125 12.07 24.53 -5.46
CA GLN A 125 11.44 24.35 -4.14
C GLN A 125 10.64 25.58 -3.74
N ARG A 126 11.23 26.78 -3.93
CA ARG A 126 10.53 28.04 -3.70
C ARG A 126 9.35 28.21 -4.66
N LEU A 127 9.53 27.89 -5.95
CA LEU A 127 8.43 27.95 -6.93
C LEU A 127 7.26 27.06 -6.51
N PHE A 128 7.55 25.82 -6.09
CA PHE A 128 6.53 24.89 -5.60
C PHE A 128 5.77 25.47 -4.40
N LEU A 129 6.47 26.03 -3.41
CA LEU A 129 5.83 26.67 -2.26
C LEU A 129 4.95 27.85 -2.67
N ILE A 130 5.41 28.68 -3.62
CA ILE A 130 4.64 29.82 -4.14
C ILE A 130 3.35 29.32 -4.79
N VAL A 131 3.44 28.32 -5.68
CA VAL A 131 2.27 27.77 -6.37
C VAL A 131 1.28 27.15 -5.37
N SER A 132 1.75 26.28 -4.46
CA SER A 132 0.90 25.59 -3.49
C SER A 132 0.29 26.50 -2.41
N ALA A 133 0.91 27.65 -2.11
CA ALA A 133 0.40 28.56 -1.08
C ALA A 133 -0.67 29.53 -1.60
N THR A 134 -0.88 29.62 -2.92
CA THR A 134 -1.77 30.63 -3.50
C THR A 134 -3.23 30.21 -3.47
N LYS A 135 -4.10 31.13 -3.02
CA LYS A 135 -5.56 30.94 -2.96
C LYS A 135 -6.22 30.97 -4.35
N TYR A 136 -5.54 31.50 -5.36
CA TYR A 136 -6.06 31.71 -6.70
C TYR A 136 -5.22 30.96 -7.74
N PRO A 137 -5.85 30.42 -8.80
CA PRO A 137 -5.14 29.74 -9.87
C PRO A 137 -4.24 30.74 -10.61
N ARG A 138 -2.92 30.63 -10.40
CA ARG A 138 -1.93 31.39 -11.18
C ARG A 138 -1.60 30.63 -12.45
N ARG A 139 -1.20 31.32 -13.51
CA ARG A 139 -0.69 30.71 -14.75
C ARG A 139 0.79 30.98 -14.86
N LEU A 140 1.58 29.93 -15.04
CA LEU A 140 3.00 30.05 -15.35
C LEU A 140 3.18 30.36 -16.84
N GLU A 141 4.25 31.07 -17.18
CA GLU A 141 4.60 31.35 -18.57
C GLU A 141 4.83 30.05 -19.34
N LYS A 142 4.41 30.01 -20.60
CA LYS A 142 4.53 28.84 -21.48
C LYS A 142 5.97 28.31 -21.56
N VAL A 143 6.94 29.21 -21.70
CA VAL A 143 8.38 28.86 -21.75
C VAL A 143 8.82 28.13 -20.47
N CYS A 144 8.35 28.58 -19.31
CA CYS A 144 8.64 27.93 -18.04
C CYS A 144 7.99 26.54 -17.97
N MET A 145 6.74 26.41 -18.42
CA MET A 145 6.03 25.13 -18.49
C MET A 145 6.72 24.13 -19.43
N ASP A 146 7.17 24.57 -20.60
CA ASP A 146 7.87 23.74 -21.57
C ASP A 146 9.22 23.23 -21.01
N LEU A 147 9.97 24.09 -20.32
CA LEU A 147 11.22 23.68 -19.66
C LEU A 147 11.01 22.71 -18.51
N LEU A 148 9.94 22.87 -17.72
CA LEU A 148 9.57 21.92 -16.66
C LEU A 148 9.23 20.55 -17.25
N GLN A 149 8.46 20.51 -18.35
CA GLN A 149 8.14 19.28 -19.07
C GLN A 149 9.40 18.61 -19.65
N ASN A 150 10.26 19.38 -20.31
CA ASN A 150 11.52 18.87 -20.87
C ASN A 150 12.45 18.34 -19.79
N THR A 151 12.53 19.02 -18.65
CA THR A 151 13.37 18.62 -17.53
C THR A 151 12.86 17.34 -16.88
N LEU A 152 11.53 17.19 -16.78
CA LEU A 152 10.87 15.97 -16.31
C LEU A 152 11.11 14.78 -17.26
N CYS A 153 10.99 14.99 -18.58
CA CYS A 153 11.12 13.94 -19.59
C CYS A 153 12.57 13.54 -19.91
N SER A 154 13.55 14.36 -19.54
CA SER A 154 14.96 14.01 -19.76
C SER A 154 15.50 13.05 -18.69
N PRO A 155 16.00 11.85 -19.07
CA PRO A 155 16.53 10.86 -18.14
C PRO A 155 17.91 11.24 -17.56
N THR A 156 18.60 12.23 -18.14
CA THR A 156 19.92 12.67 -17.68
C THR A 156 19.87 13.60 -16.47
N ASN A 157 18.69 14.13 -16.15
CA ASN A 157 18.53 15.09 -15.05
C ASN A 157 18.50 14.41 -13.67
N PRO A 158 19.01 15.09 -12.63
CA PRO A 158 18.89 14.63 -11.25
C PRO A 158 17.44 14.34 -10.83
N GLU A 159 17.22 13.23 -10.11
CA GLU A 159 15.89 12.80 -9.68
C GLU A 159 15.13 13.86 -8.88
N GLN A 160 15.83 14.60 -8.02
CA GLN A 160 15.24 15.65 -7.20
C GLN A 160 14.59 16.75 -8.06
N LEU A 161 15.19 17.09 -9.19
CA LEU A 161 14.65 18.08 -10.12
C LEU A 161 13.41 17.54 -10.84
N GLN A 162 13.46 16.30 -11.30
CA GLN A 162 12.30 15.64 -11.93
C GLN A 162 11.10 15.60 -10.98
N VAL A 163 11.33 15.26 -9.69
CA VAL A 163 10.28 15.23 -8.67
C VAL A 163 9.68 16.61 -8.45
N LEU A 164 10.51 17.66 -8.34
CA LEU A 164 10.03 19.03 -8.15
C LEU A 164 9.26 19.54 -9.38
N CYS A 165 9.73 19.24 -10.60
CA CYS A 165 9.03 19.59 -11.82
C CYS A 165 7.65 18.92 -11.88
N ALA A 166 7.58 17.61 -11.59
CA ALA A 166 6.31 16.89 -11.54
C ALA A 166 5.36 17.45 -10.46
N ALA A 167 5.88 17.83 -9.29
CA ALA A 167 5.07 18.40 -8.21
C ALA A 167 4.46 19.76 -8.60
N ILE A 168 5.25 20.65 -9.22
CA ILE A 168 4.78 21.96 -9.71
C ILE A 168 3.73 21.75 -10.80
N LEU A 169 4.01 20.92 -11.81
CA LEU A 169 3.08 20.67 -12.92
C LEU A 169 1.74 20.07 -12.43
N ARG A 170 1.79 19.21 -11.42
CA ARG A 170 0.58 18.64 -10.78
C ARG A 170 -0.26 19.69 -10.07
N GLU A 171 0.37 20.57 -9.30
CA GLU A 171 -0.36 21.63 -8.58
C GLU A 171 -1.00 22.64 -9.54
N MET A 172 -0.36 22.86 -10.70
CA MET A 172 -0.86 23.72 -11.77
C MET A 172 -1.94 23.06 -12.64
N SER A 173 -2.23 21.77 -12.45
CA SER A 173 -3.22 21.04 -13.25
C SER A 173 -4.66 21.43 -12.85
N PRO A 174 -5.61 21.52 -13.80
CA PRO A 174 -5.48 21.22 -15.22
C PRO A 174 -5.03 22.43 -16.06
N PHE A 175 -4.32 22.18 -17.17
CA PHE A 175 -3.93 23.20 -18.15
C PHE A 175 -3.90 22.63 -19.58
N ASP A 176 -4.14 23.48 -20.57
CA ASP A 176 -4.47 23.02 -21.93
C ASP A 176 -3.23 22.65 -22.78
N ASP A 177 -2.07 23.22 -22.49
CA ASP A 177 -0.81 23.09 -23.25
C ASP A 177 0.08 21.90 -22.79
N LEU A 178 -0.50 20.80 -22.29
CA LEU A 178 0.30 19.63 -21.88
C LEU A 178 0.75 18.79 -23.09
N ALA A 179 2.06 18.61 -23.23
CA ALA A 179 2.71 17.85 -24.31
C ALA A 179 3.45 16.59 -23.79
N LEU A 180 3.07 16.07 -22.60
CA LEU A 180 3.66 14.87 -22.03
C LEU A 180 3.10 13.62 -22.72
N SER A 181 3.99 12.72 -23.16
CA SER A 181 3.65 11.35 -23.59
C SER A 181 4.39 10.33 -22.75
N CYS A 182 3.76 9.18 -22.53
CA CYS A 182 4.40 8.07 -21.85
C CYS A 182 5.19 7.17 -22.80
N ASP A 183 4.89 7.08 -24.10
CA ASP A 183 5.32 5.98 -24.98
C ASP A 183 6.82 5.66 -24.97
N HIS A 184 7.66 6.67 -24.80
CA HIS A 184 9.12 6.57 -24.90
C HIS A 184 9.85 6.37 -23.56
N THR A 185 9.16 6.47 -22.41
CA THR A 185 9.80 6.44 -21.09
C THR A 185 10.07 5.00 -20.62
N GLN A 186 11.33 4.56 -20.61
CA GLN A 186 11.72 3.21 -20.15
C GLN A 186 11.91 3.10 -18.63
N ASN A 187 12.27 4.20 -17.96
CA ASN A 187 12.47 4.22 -16.51
C ASN A 187 11.11 4.28 -15.78
N THR A 188 10.81 3.28 -14.95
CA THR A 188 9.53 3.16 -14.23
C THR A 188 9.31 4.28 -13.20
N ARG A 189 10.38 4.84 -12.63
CA ARG A 189 10.30 5.97 -11.71
C ARG A 189 9.99 7.27 -12.44
N GLN A 190 10.63 7.50 -13.58
CA GLN A 190 10.29 8.66 -14.41
C GLN A 190 8.87 8.54 -14.97
N LEU A 191 8.47 7.33 -15.38
CA LEU A 191 7.11 7.04 -15.81
C LEU A 191 6.10 7.33 -14.71
N SER A 192 6.38 6.98 -13.45
CA SER A 192 5.47 7.29 -12.34
C SER A 192 5.30 8.80 -12.12
N LEU A 193 6.37 9.58 -12.28
CA LEU A 193 6.33 11.04 -12.18
C LEU A 193 5.50 11.66 -13.31
N VAL A 194 5.78 11.29 -14.57
CA VAL A 194 5.02 11.75 -15.74
C VAL A 194 3.54 11.36 -15.60
N THR A 195 3.26 10.12 -15.21
CA THR A 195 1.89 9.64 -15.04
C THR A 195 1.18 10.39 -13.91
N SER A 196 1.90 10.78 -12.84
CA SER A 196 1.29 11.57 -11.77
C SER A 196 0.82 12.96 -12.22
N VAL A 197 1.48 13.56 -13.22
CA VAL A 197 1.05 14.82 -13.85
C VAL A 197 -0.16 14.58 -14.75
N LEU A 198 -0.12 13.54 -15.59
CA LEU A 198 -1.25 13.19 -16.47
C LEU A 198 -2.52 12.89 -15.66
N LEU A 199 -2.42 12.11 -14.59
CA LEU A 199 -3.56 11.83 -13.70
C LEU A 199 -4.12 13.07 -12.99
N ALA A 200 -3.33 14.14 -12.84
CA ALA A 200 -3.80 15.41 -12.29
C ALA A 200 -4.60 16.24 -13.31
N GLN A 201 -4.43 16.02 -14.61
CA GLN A 201 -5.26 16.64 -15.66
C GLN A 201 -6.67 16.06 -15.74
N GLY A 202 -6.85 14.84 -15.22
CA GLY A 202 -8.05 14.03 -15.42
C GLY A 202 -8.10 13.37 -16.79
N ASP A 203 -9.17 12.64 -17.10
CA ASP A 203 -9.30 11.85 -18.32
C ASP A 203 -9.82 12.67 -19.53
N ARG A 204 -9.17 13.80 -19.84
CA ARG A 204 -9.65 14.70 -20.91
C ARG A 204 -9.49 14.13 -22.32
N LYS A 205 -8.47 13.31 -22.54
CA LYS A 205 -8.07 12.79 -23.86
C LYS A 205 -8.05 11.25 -23.93
N GLY A 206 -8.66 10.54 -22.98
CA GLY A 206 -8.58 9.08 -22.90
C GLY A 206 -7.20 8.55 -22.48
N GLU A 207 -6.38 9.41 -21.87
CA GLU A 207 -5.00 9.13 -21.48
C GLU A 207 -4.94 8.01 -20.43
N ILE A 208 -5.96 7.89 -19.56
CA ILE A 208 -5.97 6.90 -18.48
C ILE A 208 -5.94 5.47 -19.03
N SER A 209 -6.65 5.20 -20.13
CA SER A 209 -6.67 3.86 -20.75
C SER A 209 -5.31 3.49 -21.36
N CYS A 210 -4.68 4.41 -22.10
CA CYS A 210 -3.34 4.22 -22.66
C CYS A 210 -2.29 3.99 -21.55
N LEU A 211 -2.36 4.79 -20.48
CA LEU A 211 -1.51 4.66 -19.31
C LEU A 211 -1.66 3.30 -18.63
N SER A 212 -2.89 2.86 -18.44
CA SER A 212 -3.19 1.54 -17.89
C SER A 212 -2.51 0.44 -18.73
N GLN A 213 -2.80 0.41 -20.04
CA GLN A 213 -2.22 -0.59 -20.96
C GLN A 213 -0.69 -0.64 -20.88
N ARG A 214 -0.04 0.52 -20.83
CA ARG A 214 1.41 0.62 -20.73
C ARG A 214 1.96 0.06 -19.42
N ILE A 215 1.32 0.34 -18.29
CA ILE A 215 1.73 -0.20 -17.00
C ILE A 215 1.53 -1.72 -16.96
N PHE A 216 0.41 -2.22 -17.50
CA PHE A 216 0.15 -3.66 -17.56
C PHE A 216 1.16 -4.40 -18.44
N LYS A 217 1.57 -3.81 -19.58
CA LYS A 217 2.68 -4.36 -20.40
C LYS A 217 4.00 -4.47 -19.63
N ILE A 218 4.29 -3.53 -18.71
CA ILE A 218 5.48 -3.61 -17.84
C ILE A 218 5.29 -4.71 -16.78
N LEU A 219 4.09 -4.86 -16.22
CA LEU A 219 3.76 -5.88 -15.23
C LEU A 219 3.76 -7.32 -15.77
N GLU A 220 3.59 -7.51 -17.08
CA GLU A 220 3.68 -8.84 -17.71
C GLU A 220 5.11 -9.41 -17.70
N ASN A 221 6.13 -8.55 -17.70
CA ASN A 221 7.53 -8.98 -17.70
C ASN A 221 7.88 -9.78 -16.43
N ARG A 222 8.62 -10.89 -16.58
CA ARG A 222 9.05 -11.71 -15.43
C ARG A 222 10.10 -10.95 -14.61
N GLN A 223 9.88 -10.90 -13.29
CA GLN A 223 10.91 -10.48 -12.32
C GLN A 223 11.83 -11.68 -12.07
N PRO A 224 13.16 -11.51 -11.91
CA PRO A 224 13.87 -10.27 -11.53
C PRO A 224 14.48 -9.44 -12.69
N GLU A 225 14.28 -9.84 -13.94
CA GLU A 225 14.98 -9.24 -15.11
C GLU A 225 14.30 -7.98 -15.67
N GLY A 226 13.13 -7.61 -15.14
CA GLY A 226 12.36 -6.43 -15.55
C GLY A 226 12.63 -5.18 -14.68
N PRO A 227 12.24 -3.98 -15.16
CA PRO A 227 12.38 -2.76 -14.36
C PRO A 227 11.49 -2.82 -13.11
N SER A 228 11.93 -2.20 -12.02
CA SER A 228 11.18 -2.20 -10.74
C SER A 228 9.78 -1.61 -10.94
N VAL A 229 8.76 -2.37 -10.56
CA VAL A 229 7.35 -1.94 -10.67
C VAL A 229 6.86 -1.17 -9.43
N ARG A 230 7.74 -0.99 -8.44
CA ARG A 230 7.46 -0.32 -7.16
C ARG A 230 6.87 1.08 -7.32
N HIS A 231 7.31 1.82 -8.33
CA HIS A 231 6.84 3.18 -8.56
C HIS A 231 5.50 3.23 -9.31
N LEU A 232 5.05 2.12 -9.90
CA LEU A 232 3.84 2.04 -10.71
C LEU A 232 2.60 1.60 -9.91
N LEU A 233 2.76 0.87 -8.80
CA LEU A 233 1.62 0.43 -7.99
C LEU A 233 0.78 1.58 -7.40
N PRO A 234 1.36 2.67 -6.87
CA PRO A 234 0.56 3.82 -6.43
C PRO A 234 -0.20 4.49 -7.57
N VAL A 235 0.38 4.48 -8.78
CA VAL A 235 -0.24 5.02 -9.99
C VAL A 235 -1.46 4.17 -10.39
N LEU A 236 -1.32 2.84 -10.43
CA LEU A 236 -2.45 1.93 -10.67
C LEU A 236 -3.55 2.12 -9.64
N THR A 237 -3.18 2.21 -8.35
CA THR A 237 -4.14 2.48 -7.26
C THR A 237 -4.92 3.77 -7.53
N LYS A 238 -4.28 4.81 -8.07
CA LYS A 238 -4.96 6.06 -8.43
C LYS A 238 -5.87 5.88 -9.66
N ILE A 239 -5.41 5.19 -10.70
CA ILE A 239 -6.19 4.88 -11.92
C ILE A 239 -7.50 4.17 -11.55
N ILE A 240 -7.43 3.10 -10.74
CA ILE A 240 -8.61 2.34 -10.29
C ILE A 240 -9.62 3.23 -9.57
N GLY A 241 -9.16 4.25 -8.84
CA GLY A 241 -10.06 5.17 -8.15
C GLY A 241 -10.66 6.27 -9.01
N LEU A 242 -9.99 6.65 -10.10
CA LEU A 242 -10.47 7.70 -11.01
C LEU A 242 -11.36 7.13 -12.11
N ALA A 243 -11.04 5.93 -12.61
CA ALA A 243 -11.74 5.31 -13.72
C ALA A 243 -11.78 3.78 -13.55
N PRO A 244 -12.63 3.27 -12.63
CA PRO A 244 -12.71 1.83 -12.33
C PRO A 244 -13.09 0.99 -13.56
N GLY A 245 -13.90 1.51 -14.49
CA GLY A 245 -14.30 0.77 -15.71
C GLY A 245 -13.21 0.63 -16.79
N THR A 246 -11.99 1.14 -16.57
CA THR A 246 -10.94 1.16 -17.60
C THR A 246 -10.19 -0.16 -17.72
N LEU A 247 -10.22 -1.00 -16.68
CA LEU A 247 -9.45 -2.23 -16.63
C LEU A 247 -10.21 -3.39 -17.27
N VAL A 248 -9.56 -4.05 -18.23
CA VAL A 248 -10.09 -5.27 -18.86
C VAL A 248 -9.90 -6.46 -17.92
N GLU A 249 -10.74 -7.49 -18.05
CA GLU A 249 -10.68 -8.69 -17.21
C GLU A 249 -9.28 -9.33 -17.15
N ASP A 250 -8.57 -9.42 -18.27
CA ASP A 250 -7.21 -9.96 -18.34
C ASP A 250 -6.21 -9.16 -17.49
N GLN A 251 -6.34 -7.83 -17.48
CA GLN A 251 -5.52 -6.93 -16.66
C GLN A 251 -5.84 -7.16 -15.17
N THR A 252 -7.12 -7.28 -14.83
CA THR A 252 -7.57 -7.60 -13.47
C THR A 252 -7.05 -8.95 -13.00
N ASN A 253 -7.08 -9.97 -13.86
CA ASN A 253 -6.56 -11.30 -13.55
C ASN A 253 -5.02 -11.29 -13.45
N LEU A 254 -4.32 -10.52 -14.27
CA LEU A 254 -2.86 -10.36 -14.16
C LEU A 254 -2.46 -9.72 -12.83
N LEU A 255 -3.06 -8.57 -12.47
CA LEU A 255 -2.71 -7.90 -11.21
C LEU A 255 -3.08 -8.74 -10.00
N SER A 256 -4.21 -9.46 -10.04
CA SER A 256 -4.59 -10.36 -8.94
C SER A 256 -3.57 -11.49 -8.74
N ARG A 257 -3.04 -12.07 -9.82
CA ARG A 257 -1.93 -13.05 -9.73
C ARG A 257 -0.67 -12.42 -9.11
N ARG A 258 -0.30 -11.22 -9.53
CA ARG A 258 0.87 -10.52 -8.99
C ARG A 258 0.73 -10.19 -7.51
N LEU A 259 -0.44 -9.71 -7.08
CA LEU A 259 -0.72 -9.43 -5.68
C LEU A 259 -0.64 -10.69 -4.82
N VAL A 260 -1.15 -11.83 -5.30
CA VAL A 260 -0.98 -13.13 -4.64
C VAL A 260 0.51 -13.45 -4.45
N ASP A 261 1.30 -13.31 -5.51
CA ASP A 261 2.72 -13.65 -5.45
C ASP A 261 3.47 -12.75 -4.46
N TRP A 262 3.21 -11.43 -4.48
CA TRP A 262 3.85 -10.47 -3.58
C TRP A 262 3.43 -10.66 -2.12
N LEU A 263 2.16 -10.95 -1.85
CA LEU A 263 1.66 -11.16 -0.49
C LEU A 263 2.17 -12.48 0.12
N ARG A 264 2.28 -13.54 -0.69
CA ARG A 264 2.60 -14.88 -0.19
C ARG A 264 4.07 -15.26 -0.24
N TYR A 265 4.79 -14.83 -1.27
CA TYR A 265 6.14 -15.34 -1.57
C TYR A 265 7.24 -14.28 -1.44
N ALA A 266 6.97 -13.16 -0.77
CA ALA A 266 8.02 -12.23 -0.39
C ALA A 266 9.03 -12.89 0.55
N SER A 267 10.30 -12.60 0.30
CA SER A 267 11.45 -13.19 0.97
C SER A 267 11.49 -12.84 2.46
N ILE A 268 12.01 -13.78 3.24
CA ILE A 268 12.19 -13.67 4.70
C ILE A 268 13.65 -13.38 5.09
N GLN A 269 14.50 -13.08 4.10
CA GLN A 269 15.89 -12.69 4.29
C GLN A 269 16.04 -11.20 4.01
N GLN A 270 16.92 -10.53 4.76
CA GLN A 270 17.20 -9.12 4.51
C GLN A 270 17.87 -8.92 3.15
N GLY A 271 17.76 -7.71 2.61
CA GLY A 271 18.58 -7.29 1.48
C GLY A 271 20.05 -7.13 1.87
N LEU A 272 20.92 -7.20 0.87
CA LEU A 272 22.33 -6.82 1.07
C LEU A 272 22.42 -5.33 1.41
N PRO A 273 23.27 -4.93 2.36
CA PRO A 273 23.54 -3.52 2.60
C PRO A 273 24.10 -2.89 1.32
N TYR A 274 23.63 -1.70 0.98
CA TYR A 274 24.24 -0.89 -0.09
C TYR A 274 25.68 -0.56 0.34
N SER A 275 26.65 -1.16 -0.34
CA SER A 275 28.07 -1.11 0.03
C SER A 275 28.60 0.32 -0.08
N GLY A 276 28.97 0.92 1.06
CA GLY A 276 29.42 2.32 1.15
C GLY A 276 30.53 2.56 2.18
N GLY A 277 31.38 1.56 2.46
CA GLY A 277 32.46 1.66 3.44
C GLY A 277 33.80 1.17 2.90
N PHE A 278 34.75 2.09 2.71
CA PHE A 278 36.06 1.86 2.09
C PHE A 278 37.09 1.07 2.96
N PHE A 279 36.74 0.56 4.14
CA PHE A 279 37.70 -0.11 5.05
C PHE A 279 37.12 -1.31 5.81
N SER A 280 36.27 -2.12 5.20
CA SER A 280 35.91 -3.43 5.76
C SER A 280 35.81 -4.43 4.63
N THR A 281 36.73 -5.38 4.60
CA THR A 281 36.61 -6.56 3.76
C THR A 281 35.23 -7.16 4.00
N PRO A 282 34.37 -7.31 2.97
CA PRO A 282 33.09 -7.96 3.14
C PRO A 282 33.39 -9.44 3.32
N ARG A 283 33.59 -9.88 4.57
CA ARG A 283 33.25 -11.27 4.88
C ARG A 283 31.80 -11.42 4.43
N THR A 284 31.57 -12.37 3.54
CA THR A 284 30.29 -12.86 3.01
C THR A 284 29.33 -13.20 4.14
N ARG A 285 28.87 -12.19 4.88
CA ARG A 285 27.87 -12.31 5.92
C ARG A 285 26.57 -12.45 5.14
N GLN A 286 26.06 -13.68 5.09
CA GLN A 286 24.74 -13.97 4.54
C GLN A 286 23.74 -12.95 5.12
N PRO A 287 22.85 -12.39 4.28
CA PRO A 287 21.87 -11.44 4.77
C PRO A 287 21.11 -12.03 5.95
N GLY A 288 20.99 -11.26 7.03
CA GLY A 288 20.33 -11.71 8.24
C GLY A 288 18.85 -12.03 8.00
N PRO A 289 18.21 -12.84 8.85
CA PRO A 289 16.78 -13.07 8.75
C PRO A 289 16.01 -11.77 9.02
N ILE A 290 14.82 -11.68 8.43
CA ILE A 290 13.82 -10.69 8.82
C ILE A 290 13.25 -11.09 10.19
N THR A 291 13.02 -10.09 11.02
CA THR A 291 12.38 -10.27 12.34
C THR A 291 10.94 -9.78 12.32
N GLU A 292 10.19 -10.08 13.36
CA GLU A 292 8.89 -9.49 13.64
C GLU A 292 9.05 -8.27 14.55
N VAL A 293 7.95 -7.57 14.83
CA VAL A 293 7.89 -6.40 15.71
C VAL A 293 8.43 -6.62 17.13
N ASP A 294 8.40 -7.86 17.63
CA ASP A 294 8.91 -8.28 18.94
C ASP A 294 10.37 -8.76 18.89
N GLY A 295 10.98 -8.76 17.71
CA GLY A 295 12.35 -9.24 17.49
C GLY A 295 12.48 -10.75 17.27
N ALA A 296 11.38 -11.51 17.29
CA ALA A 296 11.40 -12.92 16.90
C ALA A 296 11.72 -13.05 15.41
N VAL A 297 12.35 -14.14 14.99
CA VAL A 297 12.59 -14.41 13.55
C VAL A 297 11.26 -14.71 12.86
N ALA A 298 11.02 -14.08 11.70
CA ALA A 298 9.82 -14.35 10.90
C ALA A 298 9.91 -15.77 10.30
N SER A 299 8.94 -16.64 10.63
CA SER A 299 8.96 -18.06 10.25
C SER A 299 8.14 -18.40 9.00
N ASP A 300 6.96 -17.80 8.83
CA ASP A 300 5.97 -18.32 7.87
C ASP A 300 6.07 -17.63 6.51
N PHE A 301 5.82 -16.32 6.47
CA PHE A 301 5.99 -15.46 5.32
C PHE A 301 6.14 -14.01 5.76
N PHE A 302 6.67 -13.18 4.86
CA PHE A 302 6.89 -11.75 5.11
C PHE A 302 5.57 -10.97 5.14
N THR A 303 5.44 -10.05 6.10
CA THR A 303 4.30 -9.13 6.20
C THR A 303 4.76 -7.67 6.35
N VAL A 304 3.83 -6.72 6.29
CA VAL A 304 4.13 -5.30 6.55
C VAL A 304 4.59 -5.03 7.99
N LEU A 305 4.36 -5.97 8.91
CA LEU A 305 4.85 -5.90 10.31
C LEU A 305 6.18 -6.64 10.50
N SER A 306 6.78 -7.13 9.42
CA SER A 306 8.15 -7.62 9.43
C SER A 306 9.15 -6.46 9.52
N THR A 307 10.18 -6.63 10.34
CA THR A 307 11.24 -5.67 10.62
C THR A 307 12.57 -6.13 10.02
N GLY A 308 13.26 -5.21 9.35
CA GLY A 308 14.55 -5.45 8.70
C GLY A 308 15.33 -4.15 8.53
N GLN A 309 16.65 -4.25 8.34
CA GLN A 309 17.49 -3.07 8.07
C GLN A 309 17.47 -2.67 6.59
N HIS A 310 17.44 -3.67 5.73
CA HIS A 310 17.41 -3.50 4.28
C HIS A 310 16.32 -4.40 3.72
N PHE A 311 15.34 -3.80 3.04
CA PHE A 311 14.27 -4.55 2.39
C PHE A 311 14.60 -4.80 0.92
N THR A 312 14.36 -6.01 0.45
CA THR A 312 14.45 -6.39 -0.97
C THR A 312 13.26 -5.84 -1.76
N GLU A 313 13.33 -5.89 -3.09
CA GLU A 313 12.25 -5.35 -3.96
C GLU A 313 10.92 -6.07 -3.75
N ASP A 314 10.92 -7.40 -3.62
CA ASP A 314 9.73 -8.20 -3.33
C ASP A 314 9.12 -7.88 -1.96
N GLN A 315 9.92 -7.56 -0.94
CA GLN A 315 9.43 -7.09 0.36
C GLN A 315 8.76 -5.71 0.25
N TRP A 316 9.31 -4.80 -0.56
CA TRP A 316 8.66 -3.52 -0.86
C TRP A 316 7.34 -3.71 -1.61
N LEU A 317 7.30 -4.64 -2.57
CA LEU A 317 6.08 -4.96 -3.32
C LEU A 317 5.02 -5.60 -2.42
N ASN A 318 5.39 -6.41 -1.43
CA ASN A 318 4.47 -6.94 -0.41
C ASN A 318 3.80 -5.81 0.39
N MET A 319 4.59 -4.85 0.90
CA MET A 319 4.06 -3.71 1.66
C MET A 319 3.11 -2.86 0.80
N GLN A 320 3.47 -2.60 -0.46
CA GLN A 320 2.64 -1.84 -1.39
C GLN A 320 1.37 -2.60 -1.77
N ALA A 321 1.48 -3.92 -2.00
CA ALA A 321 0.35 -4.80 -2.29
C ALA A 321 -0.69 -4.72 -1.17
N PHE A 322 -0.26 -4.85 0.09
CA PHE A 322 -1.15 -4.70 1.24
C PHE A 322 -1.78 -3.31 1.29
N SER A 323 -0.99 -2.25 1.09
CA SER A 323 -1.49 -0.86 1.11
C SER A 323 -2.56 -0.55 0.05
N MET A 324 -2.61 -1.30 -1.06
CA MET A 324 -3.63 -1.11 -2.11
C MET A 324 -4.70 -2.20 -2.12
N LEU A 325 -4.54 -3.25 -1.30
CA LEU A 325 -5.32 -4.49 -1.34
C LEU A 325 -6.81 -4.24 -1.22
N ARG A 326 -7.23 -3.46 -0.23
CA ARG A 326 -8.65 -3.14 -0.02
C ARG A 326 -9.28 -2.47 -1.24
N LYS A 327 -8.59 -1.47 -1.80
CA LYS A 327 -9.08 -0.75 -2.98
C LYS A 327 -9.20 -1.68 -4.18
N TRP A 328 -8.23 -2.59 -4.34
CA TRP A 328 -8.27 -3.59 -5.39
C TRP A 328 -9.41 -4.59 -5.20
N LEU A 329 -9.61 -5.11 -4.00
CA LEU A 329 -10.70 -6.04 -3.70
C LEU A 329 -12.06 -5.40 -3.96
N LEU A 330 -12.26 -4.14 -3.55
CA LEU A 330 -13.50 -3.40 -3.84
C LEU A 330 -13.76 -3.23 -5.34
N HIS A 331 -12.71 -3.07 -6.14
CA HIS A 331 -12.83 -2.98 -7.59
C HIS A 331 -13.08 -4.34 -8.27
N SER A 332 -12.46 -5.41 -7.75
CA SER A 332 -12.51 -6.77 -8.31
C SER A 332 -13.58 -7.67 -7.66
N GLY A 333 -14.57 -7.07 -7.00
CA GLY A 333 -15.70 -7.77 -6.40
C GLY A 333 -16.47 -8.62 -7.42
N PRO A 334 -17.23 -9.63 -6.97
CA PRO A 334 -18.16 -10.33 -7.85
C PRO A 334 -19.10 -9.30 -8.49
N GLU A 335 -19.33 -9.42 -9.81
CA GLU A 335 -20.32 -8.60 -10.49
C GLU A 335 -21.69 -8.79 -9.82
N ASP A 336 -22.50 -7.72 -9.80
CA ASP A 336 -23.85 -7.77 -9.24
C ASP A 336 -24.59 -9.01 -9.78
N PRO A 337 -25.34 -9.76 -8.95
CA PRO A 337 -26.08 -10.97 -9.36
C PRO A 337 -27.19 -10.73 -10.40
N GLY A 338 -27.20 -9.58 -11.07
CA GLY A 338 -28.10 -9.24 -12.16
C GLY A 338 -27.61 -9.64 -13.57
N SER A 339 -26.51 -10.39 -13.71
CA SER A 339 -26.15 -11.00 -14.99
C SER A 339 -26.80 -12.41 -15.10
N PRO A 340 -27.49 -12.72 -16.21
CA PRO A 340 -28.37 -13.88 -16.30
C PRO A 340 -27.68 -15.25 -16.49
N ASP A 341 -26.36 -15.33 -16.32
CA ASP A 341 -25.58 -16.56 -16.61
C ASP A 341 -25.17 -17.38 -15.36
N ALA A 342 -25.74 -17.07 -14.19
CA ALA A 342 -25.34 -17.69 -12.91
C ALA A 342 -26.14 -18.95 -12.51
N ASP A 343 -26.76 -19.67 -13.44
CA ASP A 343 -27.65 -20.81 -13.12
C ASP A 343 -27.14 -22.19 -13.56
N ASP A 344 -25.91 -22.34 -14.03
CA ASP A 344 -25.45 -23.61 -14.64
C ASP A 344 -24.14 -24.18 -14.08
N ARG A 345 -23.92 -24.05 -12.76
CA ARG A 345 -22.85 -24.79 -12.07
C ARG A 345 -23.32 -25.47 -10.79
N SER A 346 -24.24 -26.40 -10.93
CA SER A 346 -24.49 -27.44 -9.94
C SER A 346 -23.67 -28.70 -10.25
N GLU A 347 -23.07 -29.24 -9.20
CA GLU A 347 -22.72 -30.65 -9.01
C GLU A 347 -21.53 -31.26 -9.79
N LEU A 348 -20.38 -31.34 -9.12
CA LEU A 348 -19.55 -32.53 -9.23
C LEU A 348 -19.10 -33.01 -7.85
N GLU A 349 -19.63 -34.17 -7.47
CA GLU A 349 -19.44 -34.88 -6.23
C GLU A 349 -18.00 -35.35 -5.98
N GLY A 350 -17.65 -35.42 -4.69
CA GLY A 350 -17.18 -36.68 -4.10
C GLY A 350 -15.74 -37.11 -4.39
N SER A 351 -14.80 -36.70 -3.54
CA SER A 351 -13.79 -37.65 -3.05
C SER A 351 -13.13 -37.20 -1.75
N THR A 352 -13.47 -37.92 -0.68
CA THR A 352 -12.79 -37.89 0.61
C THR A 352 -11.45 -38.60 0.49
N LEU A 353 -10.31 -37.89 0.51
CA LEU A 353 -9.01 -38.38 1.02
C LEU A 353 -7.92 -37.29 1.01
N SER A 354 -7.26 -37.14 2.17
CA SER A 354 -5.99 -36.42 2.43
C SER A 354 -6.02 -34.89 2.57
N VAL A 355 -6.36 -34.43 3.79
CA VAL A 355 -6.71 -33.04 4.11
C VAL A 355 -5.52 -32.10 4.40
N LEU A 356 -4.27 -32.59 4.49
CA LEU A 356 -3.16 -31.74 5.00
C LEU A 356 -2.04 -31.42 4.01
N SER A 357 -2.05 -31.96 2.78
CA SER A 357 -1.17 -31.51 1.67
C SER A 357 -1.93 -30.98 0.45
N ALA A 358 -3.25 -31.19 0.36
CA ALA A 358 -4.06 -30.84 -0.80
C ALA A 358 -4.52 -29.37 -0.83
N ALA A 359 -4.53 -28.65 0.29
CA ALA A 359 -4.98 -27.25 0.33
C ALA A 359 -4.05 -26.31 -0.49
N SER A 360 -2.74 -26.59 -0.51
CA SER A 360 -1.76 -25.81 -1.26
C SER A 360 -1.86 -26.00 -2.78
N THR A 361 -2.26 -27.19 -3.24
CA THR A 361 -2.48 -27.48 -4.67
C THR A 361 -3.90 -27.10 -5.13
N ALA A 362 -4.93 -27.24 -4.29
CA ALA A 362 -6.29 -26.81 -4.60
C ALA A 362 -6.39 -25.29 -4.77
N SER A 363 -5.69 -24.50 -3.94
CA SER A 363 -5.67 -23.03 -4.07
C SER A 363 -5.04 -22.53 -5.39
N ARG A 364 -4.17 -23.32 -6.03
CA ARG A 364 -3.60 -22.98 -7.35
C ARG A 364 -4.60 -23.15 -8.50
N LEU A 365 -5.69 -23.89 -8.28
CA LEU A 365 -6.73 -24.14 -9.28
C LEU A 365 -7.81 -23.06 -9.27
N LEU A 366 -7.87 -22.23 -8.22
CA LEU A 366 -8.81 -21.14 -8.12
C LEU A 366 -8.51 -20.05 -9.15
N PRO A 367 -9.54 -19.39 -9.71
CA PRO A 367 -9.39 -18.15 -10.45
C PRO A 367 -8.53 -17.13 -9.67
N PRO A 368 -7.72 -16.31 -10.36
CA PRO A 368 -6.81 -15.37 -9.69
C PRO A 368 -7.44 -14.48 -8.62
N ARG A 369 -8.70 -14.05 -8.82
CA ARG A 369 -9.42 -13.20 -7.88
C ARG A 369 -9.80 -13.94 -6.61
N GLU A 370 -10.30 -15.17 -6.72
CA GLU A 370 -10.63 -16.03 -5.58
C GLU A 370 -9.37 -16.42 -4.79
N ARG A 371 -8.29 -16.79 -5.51
CA ARG A 371 -6.99 -17.04 -4.88
C ARG A 371 -6.47 -15.82 -4.12
N LEU A 372 -6.66 -14.62 -4.66
CA LEU A 372 -6.30 -13.38 -3.97
C LEU A 372 -7.12 -13.18 -2.70
N ARG A 373 -8.42 -13.51 -2.68
CA ARG A 373 -9.25 -13.41 -1.48
C ARG A 373 -8.74 -14.32 -0.35
N GLU A 374 -8.42 -15.58 -0.65
CA GLU A 374 -7.83 -16.50 0.34
C GLU A 374 -6.47 -16.01 0.87
N VAL A 375 -5.58 -15.55 -0.02
CA VAL A 375 -4.27 -15.04 0.41
C VAL A 375 -4.40 -13.75 1.20
N ALA A 376 -5.30 -12.84 0.81
CA ALA A 376 -5.61 -11.63 1.55
C ALA A 376 -6.16 -11.95 2.95
N PHE A 377 -7.03 -12.94 3.04
CA PHE A 377 -7.60 -13.43 4.29
C PHE A 377 -6.51 -13.94 5.23
N GLU A 378 -5.66 -14.87 4.78
CA GLU A 378 -4.54 -15.41 5.55
C GLU A 378 -3.55 -14.31 5.98
N TYR A 379 -3.25 -13.37 5.08
CA TYR A 379 -2.37 -12.24 5.36
C TYR A 379 -2.93 -11.36 6.49
N CYS A 380 -4.22 -11.00 6.42
CA CYS A 380 -4.88 -10.20 7.46
C CYS A 380 -4.99 -10.95 8.80
N GLN A 381 -5.28 -12.25 8.79
CA GLN A 381 -5.24 -13.07 10.01
C GLN A 381 -3.85 -13.05 10.65
N ARG A 382 -2.80 -13.23 9.85
CA ARG A 382 -1.42 -13.15 10.35
C ARG A 382 -1.10 -11.77 10.94
N LEU A 383 -1.56 -10.68 10.32
CA LEU A 383 -1.39 -9.33 10.89
C LEU A 383 -2.09 -9.16 12.24
N LEU A 384 -3.31 -9.69 12.39
CA LEU A 384 -4.02 -9.67 13.66
C LEU A 384 -3.24 -10.45 14.74
N GLU A 385 -2.65 -11.59 14.39
CA GLU A 385 -1.81 -12.35 15.31
C GLU A 385 -0.52 -11.60 15.69
N GLN A 386 0.17 -11.00 14.73
CA GLN A 386 1.38 -10.18 14.99
C GLN A 386 1.08 -8.97 15.85
N SER A 387 -0.12 -8.40 15.72
CA SER A 387 -0.55 -7.28 16.56
C SER A 387 -0.71 -7.67 18.04
N ASN A 388 -0.82 -8.97 18.37
CA ASN A 388 -0.85 -9.43 19.77
C ASN A 388 0.51 -9.26 20.45
N ARG A 389 1.59 -9.13 19.67
CA ARG A 389 2.95 -9.06 20.18
C ARG A 389 3.33 -7.61 20.45
N ARG A 390 4.04 -7.38 21.55
CA ARG A 390 4.52 -6.06 21.93
C ARG A 390 5.67 -5.62 21.02
N ALA A 391 5.47 -4.54 20.29
CA ALA A 391 6.54 -3.94 19.48
C ALA A 391 7.70 -3.43 20.35
N LEU A 392 8.93 -3.65 19.88
CA LEU A 392 10.15 -3.16 20.53
C LEU A 392 10.36 -1.65 20.32
N ARG A 393 9.89 -1.10 19.19
CA ARG A 393 10.05 0.32 18.84
C ARG A 393 8.68 0.99 18.77
N LYS A 394 8.65 2.27 19.15
CA LYS A 394 7.43 3.09 19.06
C LYS A 394 6.90 3.17 17.63
N GLY A 395 7.77 3.38 16.64
CA GLY A 395 7.36 3.44 15.24
C GLY A 395 6.69 2.15 14.74
N ASP A 396 7.19 0.99 15.22
CA ASP A 396 6.61 -0.31 14.87
C ASP A 396 5.25 -0.49 15.57
N SER A 397 5.07 0.01 16.80
CA SER A 397 3.77 0.03 17.49
C SER A 397 2.74 0.91 16.76
N ASP A 398 3.15 2.10 16.30
CA ASP A 398 2.27 2.99 15.53
C ASP A 398 1.88 2.34 14.19
N LEU A 399 2.82 1.63 13.53
CA LEU A 399 2.55 0.87 12.31
C LEU A 399 1.61 -0.31 12.56
N GLN A 400 1.79 -1.07 13.65
CA GLN A 400 0.87 -2.14 14.07
C GLN A 400 -0.57 -1.61 14.18
N LYS A 401 -0.76 -0.47 14.85
CA LYS A 401 -2.07 0.18 15.02
C LYS A 401 -2.70 0.58 13.70
N ALA A 402 -1.92 1.12 12.76
CA ALA A 402 -2.39 1.44 11.41
C ALA A 402 -2.76 0.18 10.61
N CYS A 403 -1.94 -0.87 10.70
CA CYS A 403 -2.20 -2.14 9.99
C CYS A 403 -3.43 -2.86 10.53
N LEU A 404 -3.74 -2.74 11.82
CA LEU A 404 -4.98 -3.27 12.42
C LEU A 404 -6.23 -2.65 11.77
N VAL A 405 -6.25 -1.32 11.62
CA VAL A 405 -7.36 -0.61 10.96
C VAL A 405 -7.57 -1.14 9.55
N GLU A 406 -6.50 -1.22 8.75
CA GLU A 406 -6.59 -1.69 7.37
C GLU A 406 -6.95 -3.18 7.27
N ALA A 407 -6.39 -4.04 8.13
CA ALA A 407 -6.69 -5.46 8.14
C ALA A 407 -8.17 -5.74 8.43
N VAL A 408 -8.78 -5.05 9.41
CA VAL A 408 -10.21 -5.19 9.70
C VAL A 408 -11.06 -4.70 8.53
N LEU A 409 -10.67 -3.61 7.87
CA LEU A 409 -11.37 -3.11 6.69
C LEU A 409 -11.26 -4.05 5.48
N VAL A 410 -10.13 -4.74 5.30
CA VAL A 410 -9.96 -5.78 4.28
C VAL A 410 -10.83 -6.99 4.60
N LEU A 411 -10.83 -7.47 5.84
CA LEU A 411 -11.65 -8.60 6.29
C LEU A 411 -13.15 -8.32 6.10
N ASP A 412 -13.61 -7.10 6.37
CA ASP A 412 -14.99 -6.68 6.08
C ASP A 412 -15.34 -6.83 4.59
N VAL A 413 -14.45 -6.35 3.69
CA VAL A 413 -14.66 -6.50 2.24
C VAL A 413 -14.69 -7.97 1.83
N LEU A 414 -13.78 -8.79 2.36
CA LEU A 414 -13.73 -10.21 2.05
C LEU A 414 -15.02 -10.93 2.49
N CYS A 415 -15.50 -10.68 3.71
CA CYS A 415 -16.74 -11.30 4.21
C CYS A 415 -17.99 -10.82 3.43
N ARG A 416 -17.99 -9.59 2.90
CA ARG A 416 -19.05 -9.11 2.01
C ARG A 416 -19.04 -9.77 0.63
N GLN A 417 -17.86 -10.13 0.13
CA GLN A 417 -17.71 -10.79 -1.18
C GLN A 417 -17.94 -12.29 -1.10
N ASP A 418 -17.57 -12.91 0.01
CA ASP A 418 -17.72 -14.33 0.25
C ASP A 418 -18.00 -14.59 1.75
N PRO A 419 -19.24 -14.93 2.12
CA PRO A 419 -19.63 -15.19 3.50
C PRO A 419 -18.89 -16.35 4.16
N SER A 420 -18.22 -17.25 3.41
CA SER A 420 -17.45 -18.36 3.98
C SER A 420 -16.30 -17.89 4.89
N PHE A 421 -15.80 -16.67 4.68
CA PHE A 421 -14.77 -16.05 5.50
C PHE A 421 -15.27 -15.60 6.88
N LEU A 422 -16.58 -15.39 7.06
CA LEU A 422 -17.15 -14.78 8.26
C LEU A 422 -16.80 -15.60 9.50
N TYR A 423 -17.19 -16.87 9.55
CA TYR A 423 -16.98 -17.73 10.72
C TYR A 423 -15.50 -17.97 11.03
N ARG A 424 -14.63 -17.96 10.01
CA ARG A 424 -13.16 -18.09 10.16
C ARG A 424 -12.53 -16.87 10.85
N THR A 425 -13.20 -15.71 10.85
CA THR A 425 -12.67 -14.43 11.38
C THR A 425 -13.33 -13.98 12.70
N LEU A 426 -14.49 -14.51 13.07
CA LEU A 426 -15.19 -14.06 14.28
C LEU A 426 -14.37 -14.22 15.56
N SER A 427 -13.64 -15.33 15.71
CA SER A 427 -12.84 -15.60 16.90
C SER A 427 -11.72 -14.57 17.10
N CYS A 428 -11.00 -14.22 16.03
CA CYS A 428 -9.91 -13.26 16.09
C CYS A 428 -10.41 -11.82 16.30
N LEU A 429 -11.55 -11.43 15.70
CA LEU A 429 -12.14 -10.10 15.91
C LEU A 429 -12.74 -9.92 17.31
N LYS A 430 -13.35 -10.96 17.89
CA LYS A 430 -13.80 -10.93 19.30
C LYS A 430 -12.62 -10.81 20.26
N ALA A 431 -11.50 -11.47 19.97
CA ALA A 431 -10.27 -11.32 20.75
C ALA A 431 -9.67 -9.91 20.61
N LEU A 432 -9.69 -9.34 19.39
CA LEU A 432 -9.27 -7.97 19.14
C LEU A 432 -10.11 -6.97 19.96
N HIS A 433 -11.44 -7.07 19.94
CA HIS A 433 -12.31 -6.16 20.70
C HIS A 433 -11.91 -6.05 22.18
N ARG A 434 -11.69 -7.20 22.84
CA ARG A 434 -11.30 -7.26 24.26
C ARG A 434 -10.01 -6.48 24.55
N ARG A 435 -9.10 -6.41 23.59
CA ARG A 435 -7.79 -5.74 23.70
C ARG A 435 -7.85 -4.24 23.38
N LEU A 436 -8.78 -3.80 22.53
CA LEU A 436 -8.87 -2.41 22.06
C LEU A 436 -9.18 -1.38 23.16
N GLY A 437 -9.49 -1.82 24.38
CA GLY A 437 -9.66 -0.96 25.57
C GLY A 437 -8.48 -0.97 26.55
N GLU A 438 -7.42 -1.74 26.27
CA GLU A 438 -6.27 -1.93 27.17
C GLU A 438 -5.03 -1.12 26.74
N ASP A 439 -4.78 -1.01 25.43
CA ASP A 439 -3.61 -0.31 24.87
C ASP A 439 -3.96 1.09 24.33
N PRO A 440 -3.44 2.17 24.92
CA PRO A 440 -3.69 3.53 24.44
C PRO A 440 -3.16 3.74 23.02
N GLY A 441 -4.00 4.28 22.13
CA GLY A 441 -3.67 4.55 20.73
C GLY A 441 -4.21 3.53 19.72
N SER A 442 -4.72 2.37 20.18
CA SER A 442 -5.33 1.36 19.32
C SER A 442 -6.81 1.65 19.00
N GLU A 443 -7.38 2.73 19.54
CA GLU A 443 -8.82 2.95 19.54
C GLU A 443 -9.41 3.21 18.15
N ARG A 444 -8.59 3.67 17.20
CA ARG A 444 -9.03 3.88 15.80
C ARG A 444 -9.48 2.58 15.14
N ALA A 445 -9.00 1.42 15.58
CA ALA A 445 -9.46 0.13 15.08
C ALA A 445 -10.87 -0.24 15.55
N LEU A 446 -11.43 0.45 16.55
CA LEU A 446 -12.80 0.21 17.00
C LEU A 446 -13.85 0.63 15.96
N VAL A 447 -13.59 1.70 15.20
CA VAL A 447 -14.50 2.18 14.14
C VAL A 447 -14.69 1.14 13.02
N PRO A 448 -13.64 0.62 12.35
CA PRO A 448 -13.82 -0.42 11.34
C PRO A 448 -14.33 -1.74 11.94
N LEU A 449 -14.03 -2.04 13.20
CA LEU A 449 -14.58 -3.20 13.89
C LEU A 449 -16.09 -3.08 14.09
N ALA A 450 -16.58 -1.92 14.53
CA ALA A 450 -18.00 -1.66 14.64
C ALA A 450 -18.70 -1.72 13.27
N GLN A 451 -18.07 -1.19 12.21
CA GLN A 451 -18.60 -1.32 10.85
C GLN A 451 -18.70 -2.80 10.41
N PHE A 452 -17.70 -3.62 10.74
CA PHE A 452 -17.74 -5.05 10.44
C PHE A 452 -18.95 -5.71 11.11
N PHE A 453 -19.18 -5.46 12.40
CA PHE A 453 -20.32 -6.04 13.10
C PHE A 453 -21.66 -5.45 12.69
N LEU A 454 -21.70 -4.23 12.18
CA LEU A 454 -22.91 -3.68 11.58
C LEU A 454 -23.27 -4.42 10.29
N ASN A 455 -22.27 -4.74 9.47
CA ASN A 455 -22.48 -5.41 8.20
C ASN A 455 -22.79 -6.92 8.36
N HIS A 456 -22.20 -7.58 9.37
CA HIS A 456 -22.18 -9.05 9.47
C HIS A 456 -22.74 -9.61 10.79
N GLY A 457 -23.06 -8.76 11.76
CA GLY A 457 -23.38 -9.18 13.14
C GLY A 457 -24.61 -10.07 13.24
N GLU A 458 -25.65 -9.78 12.45
CA GLU A 458 -26.87 -10.59 12.38
C GLU A 458 -26.59 -12.00 11.85
N ALA A 459 -25.91 -12.09 10.70
CA ALA A 459 -25.53 -13.37 10.08
C ALA A 459 -24.63 -14.23 11.00
N ALA A 460 -23.80 -13.56 11.80
CA ALA A 460 -22.91 -14.21 12.75
C ALA A 460 -23.57 -14.54 14.10
N THR A 461 -24.81 -14.11 14.35
CA THR A 461 -25.49 -14.17 15.66
C THR A 461 -24.62 -13.64 16.80
N VAL A 462 -23.81 -12.62 16.52
CA VAL A 462 -22.89 -12.05 17.51
C VAL A 462 -23.54 -10.83 18.14
N ASP A 463 -23.67 -10.86 19.46
CA ASP A 463 -23.98 -9.67 20.24
C ASP A 463 -22.87 -8.62 20.09
N ALA A 464 -23.14 -7.61 19.27
CA ALA A 464 -22.26 -6.50 18.98
C ALA A 464 -22.48 -5.31 19.94
N GLU A 465 -23.40 -5.41 20.91
CA GLU A 465 -23.78 -4.31 21.78
C GLU A 465 -22.58 -3.76 22.55
N ALA A 466 -21.73 -4.63 23.10
CA ALA A 466 -20.54 -4.20 23.83
C ALA A 466 -19.58 -3.35 22.97
N ILE A 467 -19.51 -3.62 21.66
CA ILE A 467 -18.65 -2.87 20.72
C ILE A 467 -19.25 -1.48 20.48
N TYR A 468 -20.56 -1.41 20.29
CA TYR A 468 -21.26 -0.15 20.06
C TYR A 468 -21.30 0.72 21.32
N GLN A 469 -21.50 0.13 22.49
CA GLN A 469 -21.36 0.83 23.77
C GLN A 469 -19.94 1.40 23.92
N HIS A 470 -18.90 0.62 23.62
CA HIS A 470 -17.52 1.10 23.66
C HIS A 470 -17.31 2.28 22.69
N LEU A 471 -17.80 2.17 21.44
CA LEU A 471 -17.63 3.18 20.40
C LEU A 471 -18.37 4.50 20.68
N LEU A 472 -19.61 4.43 21.16
CA LEU A 472 -20.49 5.59 21.28
C LEU A 472 -20.37 6.29 22.63
N SER A 473 -20.14 5.53 23.71
CA SER A 473 -20.14 6.08 25.07
C SER A 473 -18.72 6.27 25.61
N ARG A 474 -17.98 5.16 25.78
CA ARG A 474 -16.67 5.14 26.43
C ARG A 474 -15.65 5.91 25.62
N LEU A 475 -15.54 5.63 24.33
CA LEU A 475 -14.50 6.21 23.49
C LEU A 475 -14.60 7.74 23.37
N PRO A 476 -15.77 8.35 23.07
CA PRO A 476 -15.87 9.80 23.01
C PRO A 476 -15.67 10.44 24.39
N SER A 477 -16.07 9.77 25.48
CA SER A 477 -15.84 10.29 26.83
C SER A 477 -14.35 10.33 27.21
N GLU A 478 -13.56 9.33 26.79
CA GLU A 478 -12.13 9.19 27.12
C GLU A 478 -11.23 9.96 26.13
N ARG A 479 -11.64 10.09 24.86
CA ARG A 479 -10.77 10.58 23.75
C ARG A 479 -11.37 11.75 22.94
N PHE A 480 -12.29 12.55 23.50
CA PHE A 480 -12.91 13.71 22.82
C PHE A 480 -11.91 14.75 22.27
N TYR A 481 -10.69 14.81 22.80
CA TYR A 481 -9.66 15.76 22.37
C TYR A 481 -8.97 15.35 21.06
N SER A 482 -9.20 14.13 20.54
CA SER A 482 -8.62 13.65 19.28
C SER A 482 -9.52 14.05 18.10
N PRO A 483 -9.12 15.02 17.24
CA PRO A 483 -9.96 15.50 16.15
C PRO A 483 -10.22 14.41 15.10
N THR A 484 -9.21 13.59 14.81
CA THR A 484 -9.31 12.48 13.85
C THR A 484 -10.35 11.46 14.31
N LEU A 485 -10.32 11.09 15.59
CA LEU A 485 -11.23 10.09 16.13
C LEU A 485 -12.66 10.63 16.22
N ALA A 486 -12.83 11.89 16.65
CA ALA A 486 -14.11 12.57 16.65
C ALA A 486 -14.73 12.59 15.24
N PHE A 487 -13.93 12.90 14.22
CA PHE A 487 -14.36 12.84 12.83
C PHE A 487 -14.76 11.43 12.40
N GLU A 488 -13.95 10.41 12.69
CA GLU A 488 -14.22 9.02 12.31
C GLU A 488 -15.50 8.48 12.95
N VAL A 489 -15.72 8.73 14.24
CA VAL A 489 -16.94 8.32 14.97
C VAL A 489 -18.16 9.05 14.42
N THR A 490 -18.06 10.38 14.24
CA THR A 490 -19.14 11.19 13.68
C THR A 490 -19.50 10.71 12.27
N HIS A 491 -18.49 10.47 11.43
CA HIS A 491 -18.67 9.97 10.07
C HIS A 491 -19.32 8.58 10.06
N PHE A 492 -18.87 7.67 10.93
CA PHE A 492 -19.49 6.36 11.12
C PHE A 492 -20.98 6.48 11.47
N CYS A 493 -21.32 7.34 12.43
CA CYS A 493 -22.72 7.58 12.79
C CYS A 493 -23.51 8.13 11.59
N THR A 494 -23.07 9.23 10.97
CA THR A 494 -23.78 9.86 9.83
C THR A 494 -24.04 8.89 8.68
N ARG A 495 -23.05 8.07 8.34
CA ARG A 495 -23.10 7.21 7.16
C ARG A 495 -24.04 6.02 7.34
N ASN A 496 -24.20 5.57 8.58
CA ASN A 496 -24.92 4.35 8.91
C ASN A 496 -26.26 4.60 9.61
N LEU A 497 -26.71 5.86 9.74
CA LEU A 497 -27.99 6.20 10.41
C LEU A 497 -29.18 5.35 9.93
N ALA A 498 -29.25 5.06 8.63
CA ALA A 498 -30.34 4.29 8.05
C ALA A 498 -30.28 2.77 8.35
N GLN A 499 -29.11 2.26 8.75
CA GLN A 499 -28.88 0.84 9.06
C GLN A 499 -28.99 0.55 10.57
N PHE A 500 -29.13 1.57 11.40
CA PHE A 500 -29.23 1.41 12.83
C PHE A 500 -30.63 0.94 13.24
N ASP A 501 -30.65 -0.15 14.00
CA ASP A 501 -31.88 -0.62 14.64
C ASP A 501 -32.34 0.36 15.75
N PRO A 502 -33.61 0.26 16.22
CA PRO A 502 -34.11 1.14 17.27
C PRO A 502 -33.31 1.09 18.58
N HIS A 503 -32.66 -0.03 18.87
CA HIS A 503 -31.83 -0.22 20.07
C HIS A 503 -30.53 0.58 19.97
N PHE A 504 -29.84 0.50 18.84
CA PHE A 504 -28.67 1.28 18.52
C PHE A 504 -28.98 2.78 18.51
N LEU A 505 -30.13 3.18 17.95
CA LEU A 505 -30.59 4.57 18.01
C LEU A 505 -30.83 5.03 19.46
N SER A 506 -31.28 4.14 20.34
CA SER A 506 -31.38 4.42 21.79
C SER A 506 -30.00 4.65 22.41
N LEU A 507 -29.03 3.76 22.14
CA LEU A 507 -27.64 3.92 22.60
C LEU A 507 -27.00 5.23 22.09
N LEU A 508 -27.25 5.60 20.84
CA LEU A 508 -26.80 6.85 20.24
C LEU A 508 -27.41 8.07 20.94
N ARG A 509 -28.72 8.04 21.24
CA ARG A 509 -29.42 9.10 21.98
C ARG A 509 -28.86 9.26 23.40
N LEU A 510 -28.62 8.15 24.10
CA LEU A 510 -28.03 8.17 25.45
C LEU A 510 -26.58 8.70 25.44
N SER A 511 -25.85 8.44 24.37
CA SER A 511 -24.46 8.86 24.19
C SER A 511 -24.32 10.28 23.61
N PHE A 512 -25.45 10.96 23.32
CA PHE A 512 -25.48 12.27 22.67
C PHE A 512 -24.60 13.33 23.35
N PRO A 513 -24.55 13.47 24.70
CA PRO A 513 -23.67 14.45 25.34
C PRO A 513 -22.18 14.25 25.04
N SER A 514 -21.74 12.99 24.98
CA SER A 514 -20.34 12.63 24.69
C SER A 514 -19.99 12.87 23.22
N LEU A 515 -20.91 12.58 22.30
CA LEU A 515 -20.76 12.85 20.87
C LEU A 515 -20.81 14.35 20.56
N PHE A 516 -21.68 15.10 21.24
CA PHE A 516 -21.74 16.55 21.12
C PHE A 516 -20.40 17.17 21.57
N LYS A 517 -19.84 16.74 22.70
CA LYS A 517 -18.52 17.19 23.18
C LYS A 517 -17.40 16.90 22.16
N ALA A 518 -17.42 15.74 21.51
CA ALA A 518 -16.46 15.40 20.47
C ALA A 518 -16.63 16.28 19.21
N SER A 519 -17.89 16.52 18.80
CA SER A 519 -18.20 17.35 17.63
C SER A 519 -17.86 18.84 17.83
N VAL A 520 -18.14 19.42 18.99
CA VAL A 520 -17.86 20.83 19.28
C VAL A 520 -16.36 21.10 19.30
N ASN A 521 -15.54 20.19 19.83
CA ASN A 521 -14.09 20.33 19.78
C ASN A 521 -13.53 20.25 18.35
N PHE A 522 -14.20 19.53 17.44
CA PHE A 522 -13.82 19.48 16.03
C PHE A 522 -14.27 20.74 15.26
N PHE A 523 -15.51 21.19 15.48
CA PHE A 523 -16.12 22.32 14.75
C PHE A 523 -15.90 23.70 15.40
N GLY A 524 -15.26 23.77 16.56
CA GLY A 524 -14.94 25.01 17.29
C GLY A 524 -14.08 26.03 16.53
N GLY A 525 -13.63 25.69 15.32
CA GLY A 525 -13.13 26.63 14.31
C GLY A 525 -14.15 26.93 13.21
N GLY A 526 -15.20 27.70 13.53
CA GLY A 526 -15.98 28.49 12.56
C GLY A 526 -16.71 27.76 11.42
N SER A 527 -17.01 26.47 11.54
CA SER A 527 -17.70 25.71 10.49
C SER A 527 -19.10 25.28 10.95
N ARG A 528 -20.11 25.43 10.07
CA ARG A 528 -21.52 25.11 10.33
C ARG A 528 -21.71 23.69 10.90
N PRO A 529 -22.69 23.47 11.79
CA PRO A 529 -22.96 22.15 12.37
C PRO A 529 -23.36 21.13 11.29
N SER A 530 -22.87 19.90 11.46
CA SER A 530 -23.18 18.73 10.63
C SER A 530 -24.68 18.40 10.60
N PRO A 531 -25.18 17.74 9.54
CA PRO A 531 -26.59 17.29 9.44
C PRO A 531 -26.98 16.19 10.44
N LEU A 532 -26.06 15.72 11.30
CA LEU A 532 -26.36 14.83 12.44
C LEU A 532 -27.24 15.50 13.50
N PHE A 533 -27.35 16.83 13.47
CA PHE A 533 -27.99 17.65 14.50
C PHE A 533 -29.32 18.27 14.04
N SER A 534 -29.91 17.74 12.97
CA SER A 534 -31.22 18.18 12.41
C SER A 534 -32.30 17.14 12.68
#